data_AF-A0A8H4S331-F1
#
_entry.id   AF-A0A8H4S331-F1
#
_cell.length_a   1.000
_cell.length_b   1.000
_cell.length_c   1.000
_cell.angle_alpha   90.00
_cell.angle_beta   90.00
_cell.angle_gamma   90.00
#
_symmetry.space_group_name_H-M   'P 1'
#
loop_
_entity.id
_entity.type
_entity.pdbx_description
1 polymer ?
#
loop_
_entity_poly.entity_id
_entity_poly.type
_entity_poly.pdbx_seq_one_letter_code
_entity_poly.pdbx_strand_id
1 'polypeptide(L)'
;MKILDKFSQWLPDMNMEFNVHDEPRVVIPHEELHMMITEGYAAHARLSCNSSLLNVFSPGDMHDPIPPVPVSTTRFNNIERQETWLYSRLSCPLDTPARALDSNAPDNSSAYAVGPLGFVFNQTAASDMCNSPSLRHRLGVF
;
A
#
# COMPACT_ATOMS: atom_id res chain seq x y z
N MET A 1 9.22 -17.32 -16.85
CA MET A 1 9.14 -16.16 -15.96
C MET A 1 10.54 -16.01 -15.36
N LYS A 2 11.47 -15.41 -16.12
CA LYS A 2 12.93 -15.67 -15.99
C LYS A 2 13.54 -15.37 -14.61
N ILE A 3 12.84 -14.61 -13.77
CA ILE A 3 13.28 -14.27 -12.43
C ILE A 3 12.95 -15.38 -11.43
N LEU A 4 11.75 -15.97 -11.51
CA LEU A 4 11.29 -17.02 -10.59
C LEU A 4 12.07 -18.32 -10.82
N ASP A 5 12.39 -18.63 -12.07
CA ASP A 5 13.11 -19.85 -12.47
C ASP A 5 14.47 -20.00 -11.77
N LYS A 6 15.03 -18.90 -11.23
CA LYS A 6 16.32 -18.91 -10.51
C LYS A 6 16.23 -19.50 -9.10
N PHE A 7 15.04 -19.47 -8.49
CA PHE A 7 14.85 -19.81 -7.09
C PHE A 7 13.60 -20.63 -6.77
N SER A 8 12.77 -20.94 -7.77
CA SER A 8 11.51 -21.65 -7.57
C SER A 8 11.69 -23.04 -6.94
N GLN A 9 12.83 -23.71 -7.14
CA GLN A 9 13.10 -25.02 -6.50
C GLN A 9 13.18 -24.97 -4.96
N TRP A 10 13.34 -23.77 -4.38
CA TRP A 10 13.40 -23.59 -2.92
C TRP A 10 12.10 -23.01 -2.35
N LEU A 11 11.09 -22.74 -3.19
CA LEU A 11 9.78 -22.28 -2.75
C LEU A 11 8.84 -23.47 -2.54
N PRO A 12 7.99 -23.42 -1.50
CA PRO A 12 6.86 -24.33 -1.39
C PRO A 12 5.81 -24.03 -2.49
N ASP A 13 4.87 -24.94 -2.66
CA ASP A 13 3.71 -24.71 -3.51
C ASP A 13 2.94 -23.47 -3.04
N MET A 14 2.74 -22.49 -3.94
CA MET A 14 2.04 -21.26 -3.62
C MET A 14 1.45 -20.58 -4.87
N ASN A 15 0.36 -19.84 -4.66
CA ASN A 15 -0.23 -18.96 -5.65
C ASN A 15 0.26 -17.53 -5.40
N MET A 16 0.65 -16.82 -6.46
CA MET A 16 1.06 -15.42 -6.39
C MET A 16 0.35 -14.62 -7.48
N GLU A 17 -0.39 -13.60 -7.08
CA GLU A 17 -0.99 -12.64 -7.99
C GLU A 17 -0.03 -11.47 -8.24
N PHE A 18 0.35 -11.26 -9.50
CA PHE A 18 1.23 -10.14 -9.88
C PHE A 18 0.42 -8.99 -10.45
N ASN A 19 0.59 -7.81 -9.86
CA ASN A 19 0.13 -6.58 -10.47
C ASN A 19 1.12 -6.16 -11.57
N VAL A 20 0.65 -6.13 -12.83
CA VAL A 20 1.45 -5.72 -14.00
C VAL A 20 1.28 -4.24 -14.35
N HIS A 21 0.41 -3.54 -13.62
CA HIS A 21 0.13 -2.12 -13.84
C HIS A 21 0.93 -1.25 -12.87
N ASP A 22 1.13 0.00 -13.26
CA ASP A 22 1.79 1.01 -12.44
C ASP A 22 0.93 1.41 -11.23
N GLU A 23 -0.40 1.31 -11.35
CA GLU A 23 -1.36 1.61 -10.28
C GLU A 23 -1.49 0.48 -9.26
N PRO A 24 -1.56 0.77 -7.94
CA PRO A 24 -1.81 -0.25 -6.93
C PRO A 24 -3.23 -0.81 -7.02
N ARG A 25 -3.37 -2.14 -6.87
CA ARG A 25 -4.68 -2.83 -6.81
C ARG A 25 -5.24 -2.99 -5.41
N VAL A 26 -4.40 -2.77 -4.39
CA VAL A 26 -4.77 -2.82 -2.97
C VAL A 26 -4.47 -1.44 -2.39
N VAL A 27 -5.50 -0.76 -1.90
CA VAL A 27 -5.38 0.54 -1.26
C VAL A 27 -6.03 0.46 0.12
N ILE A 28 -5.33 0.94 1.14
CA ILE A 28 -5.82 1.02 2.51
C ILE A 28 -6.04 2.50 2.81
N PRO A 29 -7.24 2.91 3.25
CA PRO A 29 -7.48 4.28 3.68
C PRO A 29 -6.53 4.70 4.81
N HIS A 30 -6.07 5.95 4.77
CA HIS A 30 -5.07 6.46 5.72
C HIS A 30 -5.47 6.23 7.18
N GLU A 31 -6.72 6.51 7.53
CA GLU A 31 -7.21 6.39 8.90
C GLU A 31 -7.25 4.94 9.39
N GLU A 32 -7.66 4.02 8.52
CA GLU A 32 -7.66 2.58 8.83
C GLU A 32 -6.23 2.08 9.02
N LEU A 33 -5.31 2.48 8.14
CA LEU A 33 -3.90 2.15 8.26
C LEU A 33 -3.32 2.69 9.57
N HIS A 34 -3.60 3.96 9.89
CA HIS A 34 -3.13 4.59 11.12
C HIS A 34 -3.65 3.88 12.37
N MET A 35 -4.93 3.51 12.38
CA MET A 35 -5.54 2.74 13.47
C MET A 35 -4.86 1.38 13.64
N MET A 36 -4.68 0.61 12.56
CA MET A 36 -4.03 -0.71 12.59
C MET A 36 -2.57 -0.62 13.07
N ILE A 37 -1.83 0.38 12.61
CA ILE A 37 -0.45 0.62 13.05
C ILE A 37 -0.41 0.95 14.55
N THR A 38 -1.30 1.82 15.00
CA THR A 38 -1.38 2.22 16.42
C THR A 38 -1.72 1.02 17.31
N GLU A 39 -2.69 0.20 16.91
CA GLU A 39 -3.05 -1.02 17.63
C GLU A 39 -1.87 -2.01 17.66
N GLY A 40 -1.18 -2.17 16.53
CA GLY A 40 0.02 -3.00 16.42
C GLY A 40 1.10 -2.56 17.41
N TYR A 41 1.44 -1.26 17.43
CA TYR A 41 2.41 -0.74 18.40
C TYR A 41 1.97 -0.95 19.85
N ALA A 42 0.69 -0.76 20.17
CA ALA A 42 0.16 -1.01 21.50
C ALA A 42 0.22 -2.50 21.89
N ALA A 43 -0.02 -3.41 20.94
CA ALA A 43 0.15 -4.85 21.14
C ALA A 43 1.62 -5.23 21.36
N HIS A 44 2.54 -4.69 20.55
CA HIS A 44 3.97 -4.88 20.72
C HIS A 44 4.47 -4.37 22.08
N ALA A 45 4.01 -3.20 22.53
CA ALA A 45 4.36 -2.66 23.84
C ALA A 45 3.90 -3.61 24.97
N ARG A 46 2.64 -4.09 24.93
CA ARG A 46 2.10 -5.06 25.90
C ARG A 46 2.92 -6.35 25.95
N LEU A 47 3.32 -6.88 24.79
CA LEU A 47 4.16 -8.07 24.70
C LEU A 47 5.56 -7.84 25.27
N SER A 48 6.17 -6.68 24.98
CA SER A 48 7.53 -6.35 25.44
C SER A 48 7.65 -6.20 26.96
N CYS A 49 6.54 -5.94 27.66
CA CYS A 49 6.49 -5.91 29.12
C CYS A 49 6.46 -7.31 29.77
N ASN A 50 6.25 -8.38 29.00
CA ASN A 50 6.20 -9.75 29.49
C ASN A 50 7.56 -10.44 29.28
N SER A 51 8.21 -10.90 30.35
CA SER A 51 9.53 -11.52 30.31
C SER A 51 9.56 -12.93 29.71
N SER A 52 8.41 -13.51 29.36
CA SER A 52 8.29 -14.87 28.81
C SER A 52 8.03 -14.92 27.30
N LEU A 53 8.47 -13.92 26.52
CA LEU A 53 8.42 -14.03 25.06
C LEU A 53 9.41 -15.12 24.61
N LEU A 54 8.89 -16.19 24.03
CA LEU A 54 9.71 -17.23 23.43
C LEU A 54 10.04 -16.83 22.00
N ASN A 55 11.34 -16.79 21.66
CA ASN A 55 11.79 -16.69 20.26
C ASN A 55 11.76 -18.07 19.59
N VAL A 56 10.60 -18.70 19.65
CA VAL A 56 10.32 -20.00 19.05
C VAL A 56 9.03 -19.84 18.28
N PHE A 57 8.97 -20.40 17.07
CA PHE A 57 7.70 -20.52 16.36
C PHE A 57 6.67 -21.16 17.28
N SER A 58 5.45 -20.63 17.30
CA SER A 58 4.34 -21.31 17.96
C SER A 58 4.32 -22.76 17.48
N PRO A 59 4.20 -23.76 18.36
CA PRO A 59 4.05 -25.14 17.94
C PRO A 59 2.90 -25.18 16.94
N GLY A 60 3.24 -25.45 15.68
CA GLY A 60 2.35 -25.13 14.58
C GLY A 60 1.25 -26.17 14.45
N ASP A 61 0.05 -25.71 14.12
CA ASP A 61 -0.91 -26.45 13.29
C ASP A 61 -0.37 -26.54 11.84
N MET A 62 0.92 -26.89 11.67
CA MET A 62 1.61 -27.06 10.39
C MET A 62 1.26 -28.42 9.75
N HIS A 63 0.21 -29.09 10.20
CA HIS A 63 -0.15 -30.44 9.77
C HIS A 63 -1.47 -30.54 9.03
N ASP A 64 -2.33 -29.53 9.11
CA ASP A 64 -3.56 -29.55 8.34
C ASP A 64 -3.43 -28.60 7.17
N PRO A 65 -3.41 -29.11 5.91
CA PRO A 65 -3.63 -28.25 4.77
C PRO A 65 -4.97 -27.57 4.99
N ILE A 66 -4.95 -26.26 5.26
CA ILE A 66 -6.17 -25.45 5.29
C ILE A 66 -6.79 -25.63 3.90
N PRO A 67 -7.94 -26.32 3.79
CA PRO A 67 -8.55 -26.51 2.50
C PRO A 67 -8.80 -25.12 1.90
N PRO A 68 -8.49 -24.88 0.62
CA PRO A 68 -8.80 -23.60 0.01
C PRO A 68 -10.29 -23.35 0.20
N VAL A 69 -10.63 -22.34 1.00
CA VAL A 69 -12.02 -21.95 1.22
C VAL A 69 -12.50 -21.33 -0.08
N PRO A 70 -13.47 -21.95 -0.79
CA PRO A 70 -13.98 -21.36 -2.01
C PRO A 70 -14.72 -20.07 -1.65
N VAL A 71 -14.09 -18.93 -1.95
CA VAL A 71 -14.72 -17.63 -1.88
C VAL A 71 -15.43 -17.38 -3.20
N SER A 72 -16.76 -17.38 -3.17
CA SER A 72 -17.60 -17.12 -4.35
C SER A 72 -17.70 -15.64 -4.72
N THR A 73 -17.21 -14.75 -3.84
CA THR A 73 -17.22 -13.31 -4.04
C THR A 73 -15.82 -12.72 -3.84
N THR A 74 -15.47 -11.81 -4.73
CA THR A 74 -14.25 -11.00 -4.58
C THR A 74 -14.52 -9.84 -3.60
N ARG A 75 -13.54 -9.52 -2.76
CA ARG A 75 -13.54 -8.28 -1.96
C ARG A 75 -13.07 -7.07 -2.78
N PHE A 76 -12.55 -7.31 -3.98
CA PHE A 76 -12.08 -6.25 -4.87
C PHE A 76 -13.25 -5.58 -5.59
N ASN A 77 -13.21 -4.26 -5.63
CA ASN A 77 -14.12 -3.48 -6.47
C ASN A 77 -13.80 -3.75 -7.95
N ASN A 78 -14.82 -3.99 -8.77
CA ASN A 78 -14.64 -3.99 -10.23
C ASN A 78 -14.66 -2.53 -10.73
N ILE A 79 -13.47 -2.02 -11.08
CA ILE A 79 -13.25 -0.63 -11.50
C ILE A 79 -12.66 -0.52 -12.90
N GLU A 80 -12.85 -1.53 -13.76
CA GLU A 80 -12.20 -1.72 -15.07
C GLU A 80 -12.03 -0.46 -15.96
N ARG A 81 -12.97 0.49 -15.91
CA ARG A 81 -12.96 1.73 -16.71
C ARG A 81 -13.26 2.98 -15.89
N GLN A 82 -13.14 2.88 -14.57
CA GLN A 82 -13.35 4.00 -13.67
C GLN A 82 -12.01 4.64 -13.31
N GLU A 83 -12.05 5.94 -13.03
CA GLU A 83 -10.90 6.67 -12.50
C GLU A 83 -10.42 6.02 -11.18
N THR A 84 -9.19 5.54 -11.14
CA THR A 84 -8.63 4.87 -9.95
C THR A 84 -8.11 5.87 -8.91
N TRP A 85 -7.86 7.12 -9.30
CA TRP A 85 -7.42 8.20 -8.40
C TRP A 85 -8.31 8.38 -7.16
N LEU A 86 -9.63 8.25 -7.30
CA LEU A 86 -10.58 8.37 -6.19
C LEU A 86 -10.31 7.35 -5.08
N TYR A 87 -9.84 6.16 -5.45
CA TYR A 87 -9.46 5.11 -4.50
C TYR A 87 -8.03 5.31 -4.03
N SER A 88 -7.08 5.56 -4.95
CA SER A 88 -5.67 5.74 -4.64
C SER A 88 -5.45 6.87 -3.63
N ARG A 89 -6.13 8.00 -3.78
CA ARG A 89 -5.98 9.13 -2.86
C ARG A 89 -6.43 8.83 -1.43
N LEU A 90 -7.22 7.76 -1.19
CA LEU A 90 -7.67 7.40 0.17
C LEU A 90 -6.51 7.05 1.10
N SER A 91 -5.38 6.57 0.56
CA SER A 91 -4.18 6.29 1.37
C SER A 91 -3.51 7.55 1.91
N CYS A 92 -3.89 8.72 1.40
CA CYS A 92 -3.32 10.00 1.81
C CYS A 92 -4.02 10.59 3.05
N PRO A 93 -3.25 11.22 3.97
CA PRO A 93 -3.80 11.98 5.08
C PRO A 93 -4.73 13.11 4.64
N LEU A 94 -5.74 13.44 5.46
CA LEU A 94 -6.78 14.43 5.15
C LEU A 94 -6.26 15.85 4.90
N ASP A 95 -5.12 16.22 5.47
CA ASP A 95 -4.47 17.53 5.36
C ASP A 95 -3.58 17.67 4.11
N THR A 96 -3.45 16.61 3.31
CA THR A 96 -2.68 16.63 2.06
C THR A 96 -3.49 17.19 0.88
N PRO A 97 -2.82 17.80 -0.12
CA PRO A 97 -3.53 18.37 -1.27
C PRO A 97 -4.28 17.29 -2.08
N ALA A 98 -3.83 16.03 -2.09
CA ALA A 98 -4.55 14.94 -2.75
C ALA A 98 -5.96 14.68 -2.16
N ARG A 99 -6.17 15.04 -0.89
CA ARG A 99 -7.46 14.91 -0.19
C ARG A 99 -8.34 16.16 -0.26
N ALA A 100 -7.94 17.19 -1.02
CA ALA A 100 -8.75 18.39 -1.19
C ALA A 100 -10.17 18.07 -1.69
N LEU A 101 -11.16 18.72 -1.08
CA LEU A 101 -12.59 18.48 -1.32
C LEU A 101 -13.04 18.97 -2.70
N ASP A 102 -12.49 20.11 -3.13
CA ASP A 102 -12.79 20.72 -4.43
C ASP A 102 -12.05 20.05 -5.60
N SER A 103 -11.15 19.09 -5.31
CA SER A 103 -10.31 18.39 -6.28
C SER A 103 -9.47 19.31 -7.18
N ASN A 104 -9.25 20.57 -6.76
CA ASN A 104 -8.52 21.59 -7.52
C ASN A 104 -7.25 22.08 -6.81
N ALA A 105 -6.84 21.38 -5.75
CA ALA A 105 -5.61 21.72 -5.06
C ALA A 105 -4.39 21.57 -6.00
N PRO A 106 -3.47 22.54 -6.01
CA PRO A 106 -2.23 22.42 -6.76
C PRO A 106 -1.28 21.41 -6.10
N ASP A 107 -0.29 20.95 -6.87
CA ASP A 107 0.82 20.16 -6.34
C ASP A 107 1.58 20.97 -5.27
N ASN A 108 1.93 20.31 -4.17
CA ASN A 108 2.77 20.87 -3.11
C ASN A 108 4.24 20.78 -3.48
N SER A 109 4.63 21.45 -4.57
CA SER A 109 5.98 21.40 -5.12
C SER A 109 7.04 21.97 -4.18
N SER A 110 6.66 22.83 -3.23
CA SER A 110 7.59 23.36 -2.20
C SER A 110 8.10 22.27 -1.26
N ALA A 111 7.39 21.15 -1.11
CA ALA A 111 7.82 20.02 -0.30
C ALA A 111 8.99 19.24 -0.93
N TYR A 112 9.18 19.35 -2.25
CA TYR A 112 10.12 18.48 -2.96
C TYR A 112 10.96 19.10 -4.07
N ALA A 113 10.62 20.30 -4.55
CA ALA A 113 11.29 20.97 -5.65
C ALA A 113 11.67 22.43 -5.33
N VAL A 114 12.75 22.91 -5.95
CA VAL A 114 13.26 24.28 -5.79
C VAL A 114 13.40 25.00 -7.12
N GLY A 115 13.12 26.31 -7.09
CA GLY A 115 13.26 27.20 -8.22
C GLY A 115 12.19 26.98 -9.31
N PRO A 116 12.15 27.87 -10.32
CA PRO A 116 11.14 27.83 -11.37
C PRO A 116 11.29 26.62 -12.31
N LEU A 117 12.47 25.99 -12.34
CA LEU A 117 12.74 24.80 -13.14
C LEU A 117 12.36 23.48 -12.44
N GLY A 118 11.98 23.53 -11.15
CA GLY A 118 11.51 22.35 -10.43
C GLY A 118 12.58 21.31 -10.12
N PHE A 119 13.80 21.73 -9.75
CA PHE A 119 14.84 20.79 -9.37
C PHE A 119 14.45 20.05 -8.09
N VAL A 120 14.35 18.72 -8.16
CA VAL A 120 13.94 17.87 -7.05
C VAL A 120 15.05 17.81 -6.01
N PHE A 121 14.79 18.30 -4.80
CA PHE A 121 15.71 18.21 -3.66
C PHE A 121 15.31 17.11 -2.66
N ASN A 122 14.04 16.69 -2.66
CA ASN A 122 13.52 15.63 -1.80
C ASN A 122 12.79 14.58 -2.65
N GLN A 123 13.51 13.51 -2.99
CA GLN A 123 12.99 12.42 -3.83
C GLN A 123 11.78 11.74 -3.19
N THR A 124 11.81 11.52 -1.87
CA THR A 124 10.73 10.84 -1.15
C THR A 124 9.44 11.65 -1.25
N ALA A 125 9.49 12.95 -0.98
CA ALA A 125 8.33 13.83 -1.10
C ALA A 125 7.87 14.02 -2.55
N ALA A 126 8.79 13.97 -3.52
CA ALA A 126 8.45 14.00 -4.95
C ALA A 126 7.75 12.73 -5.42
N SER A 127 8.12 11.57 -4.87
CA SER A 127 7.47 10.29 -5.15
C SER A 127 6.16 10.08 -4.39
N ASP A 128 5.89 10.92 -3.39
CA ASP A 128 4.66 10.86 -2.62
C ASP A 128 3.50 11.48 -3.41
N MET A 129 2.61 10.61 -3.88
CA MET A 129 1.38 10.96 -4.59
C MET A 129 0.52 11.95 -3.81
N CYS A 130 0.58 11.94 -2.47
CA CYS A 130 -0.21 12.84 -1.63
C CYS A 130 0.18 14.31 -1.82
N ASN A 131 1.38 14.60 -2.31
CA ASN A 131 1.84 15.95 -2.66
C ASN A 131 1.49 16.37 -4.09
N SER A 132 1.00 15.47 -4.95
CA SER A 132 0.87 15.74 -6.39
C SER A 132 -0.53 15.38 -6.94
N PRO A 133 -1.59 16.16 -6.61
CA PRO A 133 -2.94 15.95 -7.17
C PRO A 133 -2.99 15.95 -8.70
N SER A 134 -2.07 16.63 -9.38
CA SER A 134 -1.99 16.66 -10.84
C SER A 134 -1.80 15.28 -11.48
N LEU A 135 -1.33 14.29 -10.72
CA LEU A 135 -1.18 12.92 -11.19
C LEU A 135 -2.51 12.29 -11.62
N ARG A 136 -3.65 12.75 -11.06
CA ARG A 136 -5.01 12.36 -11.49
C ARG A 136 -5.23 12.45 -13.00
N HIS A 137 -4.59 13.41 -13.65
CA HIS A 137 -4.76 13.69 -15.09
C HIS A 137 -3.69 13.06 -15.97
N ARG A 138 -2.78 12.25 -15.40
CA ARG A 138 -1.70 11.61 -16.14
C ARG A 138 -2.04 10.16 -16.46
N LEU A 139 -2.17 9.88 -17.76
CA LEU A 139 -2.31 8.53 -18.30
C LEU A 139 -1.18 7.63 -17.79
N GLY A 140 -1.55 6.46 -17.27
CA GLY A 140 -0.61 5.47 -16.72
C GLY A 140 -0.31 5.64 -15.24
N VAL A 141 -0.83 6.68 -14.60
CA VAL A 141 -0.87 6.75 -13.13
C VAL A 141 -2.27 6.42 -12.61
N PHE A 142 -3.32 6.72 -13.39
CA PHE A 142 -4.74 6.37 -13.15
C PHE A 142 -5.55 6.29 -14.47
#